data_AF-A0A6N7W0S3-F1
#
_entry.id   AF-A0A6N7W0S3-F1
#
_cell.length_a   1.000
_cell.length_b   1.000
_cell.length_c   1.000
_cell.angle_alpha   90.00
_cell.angle_beta   90.00
_cell.angle_gamma   90.00
#
_symmetry.space_group_name_H-M   'P 1'
#
loop_
_entity.id
_entity.type
_entity.pdbx_description
1 polymer ?
#
loop_
_entity_poly.entity_id
_entity_poly.type
_entity_poly.pdbx_seq_one_letter_code
_entity_poly.pdbx_strand_id
1 'polypeptide(L)'
;MTKMEMLERFYERHEELERKFDAAEKAGDTKAMDACQDSHQDLLQEVRVEGEAFGDMMRLYSEMKQQGNSQIDLSGTYREPEKILETFREFGVTEFTFSSTWSSAIQVAWAFTQMGCTLEGMTEIYGSGRKFMSNEYEKVPAYIFKIN
;
A
#
# COMPACT_ATOMS: atom_id res chain seq x y z
N MET A 1 19.57 8.33 -1.91
CA MET A 1 18.12 8.27 -1.69
C MET A 1 17.74 6.80 -1.71
N THR A 2 17.09 6.29 -0.68
CA THR A 2 16.58 4.91 -0.67
C THR A 2 15.34 4.79 -1.58
N LYS A 3 14.98 3.57 -1.99
CA LYS A 3 13.72 3.37 -2.73
C LYS A 3 12.50 3.82 -1.93
N MET A 4 12.53 3.67 -0.60
CA MET A 4 11.47 4.18 0.29
C MET A 4 11.42 5.71 0.30
N GLU A 5 12.55 6.40 0.42
CA GLU A 5 12.58 7.88 0.36
C GLU A 5 12.06 8.41 -0.98
N MET A 6 12.32 7.69 -2.09
CA MET A 6 11.70 8.00 -3.38
C MET A 6 10.18 7.80 -3.32
N LEU A 7 9.74 6.63 -2.85
CA LEU A 7 8.32 6.28 -2.69
C LEU A 7 7.53 7.34 -1.91
N GLU A 8 8.09 7.79 -0.79
CA GLU A 8 7.51 8.81 0.08
C GLU A 8 7.31 10.14 -0.66
N ARG A 9 8.30 10.57 -1.45
CA ARG A 9 8.17 11.79 -2.28
C ARG A 9 7.11 11.65 -3.36
N PHE A 10 7.01 10.48 -4.00
CA PHE A 10 5.96 10.21 -4.97
C PHE A 10 4.58 10.26 -4.32
N TYR A 11 4.45 9.69 -3.11
CA TYR A 11 3.22 9.72 -2.35
C TYR A 11 2.83 11.14 -1.90
N GLU A 12 3.77 11.95 -1.43
CA GLU A 12 3.51 13.35 -1.06
C GLU A 12 2.98 14.16 -2.26
N ARG A 13 3.58 13.97 -3.45
CA ARG A 13 3.09 14.60 -4.68
C ARG A 13 1.70 14.12 -5.06
N HIS A 14 1.44 12.82 -4.95
CA HIS A 14 0.12 12.25 -5.20
C HIS A 14 -0.93 12.86 -4.25
N GLU A 15 -0.65 12.92 -2.95
CA GLU A 15 -1.56 13.50 -1.95
C GLU A 15 -1.80 15.01 -2.19
N GLU A 16 -0.78 15.74 -2.63
CA GLU A 16 -0.95 17.15 -3.00
C GLU A 16 -1.85 17.33 -4.23
N LEU A 17 -1.72 16.44 -5.24
CA LEU A 17 -2.58 16.44 -6.42
C LEU A 17 -4.04 16.13 -6.07
N GLU A 18 -4.28 15.12 -5.23
CA GLU A 18 -5.62 14.80 -4.71
C GLU A 18 -6.23 16.00 -3.97
N ARG A 19 -5.47 16.66 -3.09
CA ARG A 19 -5.93 17.88 -2.39
C ARG A 19 -6.28 19.02 -3.34
N LYS A 20 -5.50 19.21 -4.40
CA LYS A 20 -5.78 20.24 -5.43
C LYS A 20 -7.02 19.88 -6.25
N PHE A 21 -7.17 18.61 -6.60
CA PHE A 21 -8.34 18.11 -7.32
C PHE A 21 -9.63 18.31 -6.51
N ASP A 22 -9.64 17.91 -5.24
CA ASP A 22 -10.76 18.10 -4.32
C ASP A 22 -11.14 19.59 -4.17
N ALA A 23 -10.16 20.48 -4.12
CA ALA A 23 -10.40 21.91 -4.03
C ALA A 23 -10.98 22.47 -5.34
N ALA A 24 -10.49 22.01 -6.50
CA ALA A 24 -11.00 22.38 -7.81
C ALA A 24 -12.43 21.87 -8.03
N GLU A 25 -12.72 20.63 -7.63
CA GLU A 25 -14.07 20.04 -7.69
C GLU A 25 -15.06 20.87 -6.85
N LYS A 26 -14.71 21.21 -5.61
CA LYS A 26 -15.54 22.07 -4.74
C LYS A 26 -15.77 23.47 -5.33
N ALA A 27 -14.80 23.99 -6.08
CA ALA A 27 -14.90 25.28 -6.74
C ALA A 27 -15.60 25.22 -8.11
N GLY A 28 -15.86 24.03 -8.66
CA GLY A 28 -16.37 23.84 -10.02
C GLY A 28 -15.38 24.27 -11.11
N ASP A 29 -14.08 24.30 -10.81
CA ASP A 29 -13.03 24.72 -11.74
C ASP A 29 -12.55 23.54 -12.59
N THR A 30 -13.25 23.32 -13.71
CA THR A 30 -12.95 22.20 -14.62
C THR A 30 -11.55 22.28 -15.23
N LYS A 31 -11.00 23.48 -15.46
CA LYS A 31 -9.64 23.62 -16.00
C LYS A 31 -8.58 23.17 -14.99
N ALA A 32 -8.78 23.52 -13.71
CA ALA A 32 -7.90 23.07 -12.66
C ALA A 32 -8.01 21.54 -12.44
N MET A 33 -9.21 20.97 -12.58
CA MET A 33 -9.41 19.51 -12.55
C MET A 33 -8.65 18.81 -13.69
N ASP A 34 -8.78 19.29 -14.92
CA ASP A 34 -8.07 18.74 -16.10
C ASP A 34 -6.55 18.81 -15.90
N ALA A 35 -6.02 19.95 -15.42
CA ALA A 35 -4.60 20.10 -15.15
C ALA A 35 -4.08 19.16 -14.03
N CYS A 36 -4.91 18.87 -13.03
CA CYS A 36 -4.57 17.89 -11.98
C CYS A 36 -4.54 16.47 -12.56
N GLN A 37 -5.47 16.13 -13.45
CA GLN A 37 -5.50 14.83 -14.12
C GLN A 37 -4.25 14.63 -15.01
N ASP A 38 -3.87 15.64 -15.80
CA ASP A 38 -2.64 15.59 -16.59
C ASP A 38 -1.40 15.38 -15.71
N SER A 39 -1.29 16.13 -14.61
CA SER A 39 -0.19 16.00 -13.65
C SER A 39 -0.17 14.61 -12.98
N HIS A 40 -1.34 14.03 -12.73
CA HIS A 40 -1.44 12.68 -12.18
C HIS A 40 -1.00 11.62 -13.21
N GLN A 41 -1.33 11.81 -14.50
CA GLN A 41 -0.82 10.93 -15.56
C GLN A 41 0.70 10.99 -15.67
N ASP A 42 1.30 12.18 -15.59
CA ASP A 42 2.76 12.34 -15.59
C ASP A 42 3.40 11.62 -14.40
N LEU A 43 2.84 11.77 -13.20
CA LEU A 43 3.29 11.06 -12.00
C LEU A 43 3.22 9.54 -12.17
N LEU A 44 2.15 9.02 -12.76
CA LEU A 44 2.02 7.59 -13.06
C LEU A 44 3.05 7.12 -14.09
N GLN A 45 3.42 7.93 -15.08
CA GLN A 45 4.49 7.59 -16.02
C GLN A 45 5.85 7.55 -15.34
N GLU A 46 6.15 8.52 -14.48
CA GLU A 46 7.38 8.51 -13.67
C GLU A 46 7.47 7.24 -12.81
N VAL A 47 6.39 6.85 -12.12
CA VAL A 47 6.31 5.59 -11.36
C VAL A 47 6.54 4.36 -12.24
N ARG A 48 6.00 4.35 -13.47
CA ARG A 48 6.21 3.24 -14.42
C ARG A 48 7.65 3.11 -14.88
N VAL A 49 8.37 4.23 -15.02
CA VAL A 49 9.80 4.23 -15.40
C VAL A 49 10.66 3.56 -14.32
N GLU A 50 10.29 3.69 -13.04
CA GLU A 50 10.95 3.00 -11.93
C GLU A 50 10.70 1.48 -11.91
N GLY A 51 9.65 1.02 -12.59
CA GLY A 51 9.36 -0.40 -12.84
C GLY A 51 8.22 -0.99 -11.99
N GLU A 52 7.88 -2.25 -12.29
CA GLU A 52 6.72 -2.96 -11.72
C GLU A 52 6.78 -3.01 -10.19
N ALA A 53 7.91 -3.42 -9.61
CA ALA A 53 8.07 -3.52 -8.16
C ALA A 53 7.87 -2.18 -7.44
N PHE A 54 8.27 -1.06 -8.08
CA PHE A 54 8.05 0.28 -7.53
C PHE A 54 6.57 0.67 -7.60
N GLY A 55 5.89 0.36 -8.70
CA GLY A 55 4.44 0.54 -8.82
C GLY A 55 3.65 -0.26 -7.78
N ASP A 56 4.03 -1.53 -7.56
CA ASP A 56 3.40 -2.38 -6.53
C ASP A 56 3.60 -1.81 -5.12
N MET A 57 4.82 -1.37 -4.80
CA MET A 57 5.11 -0.71 -3.52
C MET A 57 4.34 0.61 -3.37
N MET A 58 4.18 1.38 -4.45
CA MET A 58 3.44 2.64 -4.42
C MET A 58 1.97 2.40 -4.11
N ARG A 59 1.36 1.36 -4.69
CA ARG A 59 0.00 0.93 -4.37
C ARG A 59 -0.12 0.53 -2.90
N LEU A 60 0.73 -0.39 -2.44
CA LEU A 60 0.70 -0.91 -1.06
C LEU A 60 0.92 0.19 -0.01
N TYR A 61 1.87 1.10 -0.25
CA TYR A 61 2.14 2.22 0.63
C TYR A 61 0.99 3.24 0.65
N SER A 62 0.40 3.52 -0.52
CA SER A 62 -0.77 4.41 -0.61
C SER A 62 -1.97 3.85 0.14
N GLU A 63 -2.25 2.55 0.00
CA GLU A 63 -3.29 1.84 0.75
C GLU A 63 -3.05 1.94 2.26
N MET A 64 -1.82 1.65 2.72
CA MET A 64 -1.42 1.78 4.13
C MET A 64 -1.72 3.18 4.67
N LYS A 65 -1.30 4.23 3.96
CA LYS A 65 -1.50 5.62 4.40
C LYS A 65 -2.98 6.02 4.39
N GLN A 66 -3.72 5.67 3.33
CA GLN A 66 -5.14 5.98 3.22
C GLN A 66 -5.97 5.30 4.31
N GLN A 67 -5.61 4.07 4.68
CA GLN A 67 -6.27 3.31 5.75
C GLN A 67 -5.86 3.76 7.16
N GLY A 68 -4.77 4.52 7.28
CA GLY A 68 -4.23 4.97 8.56
C GLY A 68 -3.46 3.87 9.31
N ASN A 69 -2.91 2.89 8.58
CA ASN A 69 -2.07 1.84 9.15
C ASN A 69 -0.60 2.30 9.25
N SER A 70 0.13 1.73 10.21
CA SER A 70 1.57 2.00 10.41
C SER A 70 2.48 1.03 9.64
N GLN A 71 1.95 -0.11 9.22
CA GLN A 71 2.66 -1.17 8.51
C GLN A 71 1.94 -1.45 7.19
N ILE A 72 2.70 -1.82 6.17
CA ILE A 72 2.14 -2.28 4.90
C ILE A 72 1.40 -3.59 5.16
N ASP A 73 0.16 -3.67 4.69
CA ASP A 73 -0.63 -4.89 4.75
C ASP A 73 -0.65 -5.63 3.41
N LEU A 74 -0.32 -6.91 3.48
CA LEU A 74 -0.53 -7.86 2.40
C LEU A 74 -1.94 -8.44 2.55
N SER A 75 -2.94 -7.81 1.92
CA SER A 75 -4.33 -8.29 1.97
C SER A 75 -4.66 -9.36 0.91
N GLY A 76 -5.40 -10.41 1.29
CA GLY A 76 -5.99 -11.37 0.34
C GLY A 76 -5.16 -12.63 0.07
N THR A 77 -4.97 -12.98 -1.22
CA THR A 77 -4.23 -14.19 -1.62
C THR A 77 -2.90 -13.80 -2.26
N TYR A 78 -1.79 -14.29 -1.71
CA TYR A 78 -0.45 -14.12 -2.29
C TYR A 78 0.05 -15.45 -2.85
N ARG A 79 0.26 -15.49 -4.16
CA ARG A 79 0.72 -16.69 -4.88
C ARG A 79 2.23 -16.74 -5.07
N GLU A 80 2.91 -15.61 -4.92
CA GLU A 80 4.37 -15.46 -5.07
C GLU A 80 4.98 -14.73 -3.85
N PRO A 81 4.93 -15.35 -2.65
CA PRO A 81 5.45 -14.74 -1.42
C PRO A 81 6.95 -14.38 -1.50
N GLU A 82 7.74 -15.08 -2.31
CA GLU A 82 9.16 -14.79 -2.52
C GLU A 82 9.36 -13.41 -3.18
N LYS A 83 8.63 -13.14 -4.28
CA LYS A 83 8.77 -11.90 -5.08
C LYS A 83 8.46 -10.67 -4.24
N ILE A 84 7.42 -10.73 -3.40
CA ILE A 84 7.05 -9.61 -2.53
C ILE A 84 8.06 -9.41 -1.40
N LEU A 85 8.62 -10.48 -0.82
CA LEU A 85 9.66 -10.35 0.21
C LEU A 85 10.97 -9.78 -0.35
N GLU A 86 11.36 -10.14 -1.58
CA GLU A 86 12.50 -9.50 -2.27
C GLU A 86 12.24 -8.00 -2.44
N THR A 87 11.06 -7.64 -2.93
CA THR A 87 10.65 -6.24 -3.09
C THR A 87 10.68 -5.49 -1.75
N PHE A 88 10.15 -6.08 -0.68
CA PHE A 88 10.19 -5.50 0.66
C PHE A 88 11.62 -5.25 1.15
N ARG A 89 12.53 -6.21 0.95
CA ARG A 89 13.95 -6.02 1.29
C ARG A 89 14.61 -4.91 0.48
N GLU A 90 14.32 -4.80 -0.82
CA GLU A 90 14.84 -3.72 -1.67
C GLU A 90 14.38 -2.32 -1.23
N PHE A 91 13.17 -2.23 -0.67
CA PHE A 91 12.60 -0.99 -0.14
C PHE A 91 12.96 -0.76 1.34
N GLY A 92 13.64 -1.70 1.99
CA GLY A 92 14.02 -1.58 3.41
C GLY A 92 12.85 -1.78 4.37
N VAL A 93 11.78 -2.46 3.95
CA VAL A 93 10.69 -2.87 4.83
C VAL A 93 11.22 -3.95 5.77
N THR A 94 11.04 -3.77 7.07
CA THR A 94 11.49 -4.72 8.10
C THR A 94 10.33 -5.47 8.77
N GLU A 95 9.11 -4.93 8.66
CA GLU A 95 7.91 -5.46 9.29
C GLU A 95 6.70 -5.17 8.40
N PHE A 96 5.77 -6.13 8.32
CA PHE A 96 4.53 -6.01 7.55
C PHE A 96 3.41 -6.81 8.22
N THR A 97 2.16 -6.50 7.85
CA THR A 97 1.01 -7.31 8.23
C THR A 97 0.52 -8.17 7.08
N PHE A 98 -0.07 -9.32 7.41
CA PHE A 98 -0.76 -10.18 6.43
C PHE A 98 -2.19 -10.43 6.91
N SER A 99 -3.17 -9.86 6.19
CA SER A 99 -4.59 -10.03 6.45
C SER A 99 -5.26 -10.85 5.34
N SER A 100 -6.04 -11.87 5.71
CA SER A 100 -6.71 -12.70 4.70
C SER A 100 -7.90 -13.45 5.28
N THR A 101 -9.02 -13.45 4.54
CA THR A 101 -10.22 -14.24 4.83
C THR A 101 -10.27 -15.55 4.04
N TRP A 102 -9.26 -15.82 3.21
CA TRP A 102 -9.20 -17.03 2.40
C TRP A 102 -8.78 -18.24 3.24
N SER A 103 -9.30 -19.42 2.88
CA SER A 103 -8.91 -20.68 3.54
C SER A 103 -7.42 -21.03 3.38
N SER A 104 -6.75 -20.42 2.39
CA SER A 104 -5.31 -20.56 2.14
C SER A 104 -4.42 -19.66 3.01
N ALA A 105 -4.99 -18.81 3.87
CA ALA A 105 -4.22 -17.83 4.66
C ALA A 105 -3.13 -18.49 5.51
N ILE A 106 -3.44 -19.63 6.13
CA ILE A 106 -2.48 -20.36 6.97
C ILE A 106 -1.29 -20.87 6.15
N GLN A 107 -1.52 -21.34 4.92
CA GLN A 107 -0.46 -21.82 4.03
C GLN A 107 0.43 -20.68 3.57
N VAL A 108 -0.13 -19.50 3.29
CA VAL A 108 0.65 -18.30 2.94
C VAL A 108 1.47 -17.83 4.14
N ALA A 109 0.86 -17.75 5.33
CA ALA A 109 1.57 -17.42 6.57
C ALA A 109 2.72 -18.40 6.86
N TRP A 110 2.49 -19.71 6.66
CA TRP A 110 3.53 -20.73 6.76
C TRP A 110 4.64 -20.54 5.71
N ALA A 111 4.30 -20.19 4.46
CA ALA A 111 5.30 -19.91 3.44
C ALA A 111 6.24 -18.76 3.84
N PHE A 112 5.71 -17.68 4.41
CA PHE A 112 6.54 -16.59 4.92
C PHE A 112 7.52 -17.05 6.01
N THR A 113 7.10 -17.93 6.94
CA THR A 113 8.02 -18.44 7.97
C THR A 113 9.12 -19.33 7.37
N GLN A 114 8.80 -20.14 6.35
CA GLN A 114 9.80 -20.94 5.63
C GLN A 114 10.82 -20.07 4.88
N MET A 115 10.44 -18.86 4.46
CA MET A 115 11.31 -17.88 3.81
C MET A 115 12.13 -17.04 4.79
N GLY A 116 12.09 -17.39 6.07
CA GLY A 116 12.88 -16.74 7.11
C GLY A 116 12.21 -15.51 7.73
N CYS A 117 10.91 -15.27 7.52
CA CYS A 117 10.18 -14.27 8.31
C CYS A 117 9.81 -14.84 9.68
N THR A 118 9.78 -13.98 10.70
CA THR A 118 9.30 -14.33 12.04
C THR A 118 7.86 -13.91 12.18
N LEU A 119 6.96 -14.85 12.49
CA LEU A 119 5.59 -14.54 12.90
C LEU A 119 5.60 -14.05 14.35
N GLU A 120 5.38 -12.76 14.58
CA GLU A 120 5.46 -12.15 15.92
C GLU A 120 4.13 -12.21 16.68
N GLY A 121 3.02 -12.42 15.98
CA GLY A 121 1.71 -12.58 16.58
C GLY A 121 0.58 -12.10 15.66
N MET A 122 -0.49 -11.62 16.26
CA MET A 122 -1.64 -11.05 15.57
C MET A 122 -1.96 -9.67 16.11
N THR A 123 -2.50 -8.82 15.25
CA THR A 123 -3.00 -7.48 15.59
C THR A 123 -4.29 -7.19 14.84
N GLU A 124 -4.87 -6.03 15.12
CA GLU A 124 -6.01 -5.47 14.41
C GLU A 124 -5.52 -4.28 13.55
N ILE A 125 -5.86 -4.29 12.26
CA ILE A 125 -5.55 -3.22 11.32
C ILE A 125 -6.82 -2.69 10.66
N TYR A 126 -6.75 -1.54 10.02
CA TYR A 126 -7.79 -1.11 9.09
C TYR A 126 -7.64 -1.88 7.76
N GLY A 127 -8.64 -2.69 7.41
CA GLY A 127 -8.66 -3.45 6.16
C GLY A 127 -9.10 -2.60 4.97
N SER A 128 -9.22 -3.23 3.79
CA SER A 128 -9.68 -2.55 2.57
C SER A 128 -11.19 -2.27 2.55
N GLY A 129 -11.98 -3.01 3.34
CA GLY A 129 -13.43 -2.82 3.46
C GLY A 129 -13.77 -1.54 4.21
N ARG A 130 -14.79 -0.81 3.74
CA ARG A 130 -15.39 0.31 4.48
C ARG A 130 -16.71 -0.13 5.11
N LYS A 131 -16.99 0.41 6.28
CA LYS A 131 -18.27 0.17 6.97
C LYS A 131 -19.41 0.64 6.08
N PHE A 132 -20.46 -0.17 6.02
CA PHE A 132 -21.67 0.19 5.27
C PHE A 132 -22.18 1.57 5.69
N MET A 133 -22.43 2.45 4.72
CA MET A 133 -22.89 3.83 4.93
C MET A 133 -21.92 4.75 5.69
N SER A 134 -20.63 4.41 5.75
CA SER A 134 -19.58 5.24 6.37
C SER A 134 -18.31 5.29 5.52
N ASN A 135 -17.53 6.35 5.68
CA ASN A 135 -16.19 6.47 5.10
C ASN A 135 -15.10 5.83 5.97
N GLU A 136 -15.46 5.23 7.10
CA GLU A 136 -14.53 4.54 7.99
C GLU A 136 -14.16 3.15 7.47
N TYR A 137 -12.87 2.83 7.47
CA TYR A 137 -12.38 1.49 7.23
C TYR A 137 -12.79 0.52 8.35
N GLU A 138 -13.15 -0.70 7.97
CA GLU A 138 -13.40 -1.79 8.88
C GLU A 138 -12.10 -2.33 9.44
N LYS A 139 -12.15 -2.78 10.68
CA LYS A 139 -11.00 -3.38 11.32
C LYS A 139 -11.00 -4.89 11.13
N VAL A 140 -9.85 -5.45 10.81
CA VAL A 140 -9.67 -6.88 10.53
C VAL A 140 -8.46 -7.43 11.29
N PRO A 141 -8.50 -8.73 11.68
CA PRO A 141 -7.33 -9.38 12.24
C PRO A 141 -6.27 -9.59 11.15
N ALA A 142 -5.00 -9.39 11.52
CA ALA A 142 -3.86 -9.63 10.65
C ALA A 142 -2.70 -10.26 11.45
N TYR A 143 -1.86 -11.03 10.77
CA TYR A 143 -0.60 -11.51 11.33
C TYR A 143 0.48 -10.43 11.23
N ILE A 144 1.35 -10.33 12.23
CA ILE A 144 2.53 -9.47 12.19
C ILE A 144 3.74 -10.32 11.79
N PHE A 145 4.44 -9.91 10.73
CA PHE A 145 5.66 -10.56 10.30
C PHE A 145 6.84 -9.60 10.33
N LYS A 146 7.95 -10.07 10.89
CA LYS A 146 9.26 -9.44 10.79
C LYS A 146 10.11 -10.12 9.73
N ILE A 147 10.76 -9.33 8.88
CA ILE A 147 11.72 -9.81 7.88
C ILE A 147 13.10 -9.84 8.53
N ASN A 148 13.75 -11.01 8.50
CA ASN A 148 15.10 -11.23 9.01
C ASN A 148 16.17 -10.98 7.94
#